data_AF-A0AAJ1XV03-F1
#
_entry.id   AF-A0AAJ1XV03-F1
#
_cell.length_a   1.000
_cell.length_b   1.000
_cell.length_c   1.000
_cell.angle_alpha   90.00
_cell.angle_beta   90.00
_cell.angle_gamma   90.00
#
_symmetry.space_group_name_H-M   'P 1'
#
loop_
_entity.id
_entity.type
_entity.pdbx_description
1 polymer ?
#
loop_
_entity_poly.entity_id
_entity_poly.type
_entity_poly.pdbx_seq_one_letter_code
_entity_poly.pdbx_strand_id
1 'polypeptide(L)' 'MFELDLEMIAKLRERRARKNITLEKASQEIGISSKTLGQIENEKILSVRKTVYKKLVDWLVNEKIYKEA' A
#
# COMPACT_ATOMS: atom_id res chain seq x y z
N MET A 1 -1.36 2.23 -17.99
CA MET A 1 -1.59 1.61 -16.66
C MET A 1 -0.24 1.57 -15.96
N PHE A 2 -0.18 1.46 -14.64
CA PHE A 2 1.08 1.42 -13.88
C PHE A 2 1.22 0.05 -13.27
N GLU A 3 2.30 -0.65 -13.62
CA GLU A 3 2.61 -1.97 -13.09
C GLU A 3 3.12 -1.88 -11.66
N LEU A 4 2.75 -2.88 -10.87
CA LEU A 4 3.20 -3.13 -9.51
C LEU A 4 4.10 -4.35 -9.57
N ASP A 5 5.39 -4.16 -9.32
CA ASP A 5 6.29 -5.29 -9.16
C ASP A 5 6.04 -6.02 -7.83
N LEU A 6 6.51 -7.27 -7.75
CA LEU A 6 6.32 -8.12 -6.57
C LEU A 6 7.03 -7.55 -5.34
N GLU A 7 8.13 -6.83 -5.54
CA GLU A 7 8.89 -6.21 -4.45
C GLU A 7 8.09 -5.07 -3.78
N MET A 8 7.41 -4.24 -4.58
CA MET A 8 6.52 -3.18 -4.11
C MET A 8 5.32 -3.77 -3.38
N ILE A 9 4.74 -4.85 -3.89
CA ILE A 9 3.64 -5.56 -3.21
C ILE A 9 4.12 -6.14 -1.86
N ALA A 10 5.31 -6.72 -1.81
CA ALA A 10 5.91 -7.21 -0.56
C ALA A 10 6.12 -6.07 0.45
N LYS A 11 6.63 -4.91 0.01
CA LYS A 11 6.81 -3.71 0.85
C LYS A 11 5.49 -3.19 1.41
N LEU A 12 4.39 -3.27 0.67
CA LEU A 12 3.05 -2.90 1.18
C LEU A 12 2.63 -3.83 2.33
N ARG A 13 2.79 -5.15 2.16
CA ARG A 13 2.49 -6.14 3.21
C ARG A 13 3.36 -5.92 4.45
N GLU A 14 4.66 -5.74 4.26
CA GLU A 14 5.60 -5.48 5.35
C GLU A 14 5.24 -4.21 6.12
N ARG A 15 4.96 -3.11 5.43
CA ARG A 15 4.60 -1.86 6.09
C ARG A 15 3.32 -2.01 6.91
N ARG A 16 2.31 -2.71 6.38
CA ARG A 16 1.07 -3.00 7.12
C ARG A 16 1.34 -3.84 8.38
N ALA A 17 2.21 -4.86 8.26
CA ALA A 17 2.62 -5.68 9.39
C ALA A 17 3.41 -4.89 10.45
N ARG A 18 4.37 -4.05 10.03
CA ARG A 18 5.15 -3.16 10.92
C ARG A 18 4.27 -2.18 11.69
N LYS A 19 3.22 -1.66 11.05
CA LYS A 19 2.22 -0.79 11.70
C LYS A 19 1.24 -1.56 12.59
N ASN A 20 1.20 -2.89 12.50
CA ASN A 20 0.22 -3.75 13.17
C ASN A 20 -1.25 -3.30 12.95
N ILE A 21 -1.59 -2.98 11.70
CA ILE A 21 -2.95 -2.53 11.33
C ILE A 21 -3.67 -3.53 10.43
N THR A 22 -5.00 -3.49 10.47
CA THR A 22 -5.85 -4.30 9.60
C THR A 22 -5.77 -3.83 8.15
N LEU A 23 -6.13 -4.71 7.21
CA LEU A 23 -6.26 -4.36 5.79
C LEU A 23 -7.21 -3.18 5.56
N GLU A 24 -8.30 -3.13 6.33
CA GLU A 24 -9.27 -2.03 6.27
C GLU A 24 -8.62 -0.70 6.67
N LYS A 25 -7.93 -0.68 7.81
CA LYS A 25 -7.26 0.53 8.28
C LYS A 25 -6.16 0.99 7.32
N ALA A 26 -5.36 0.07 6.80
CA ALA A 26 -4.36 0.38 5.78
C ALA A 26 -5.00 0.97 4.51
N SER A 27 -6.10 0.41 4.04
CA SER A 27 -6.82 0.91 2.86
C SER A 27 -7.37 2.32 3.06
N GLN A 28 -7.86 2.64 4.27
CA GLN A 28 -8.28 3.99 4.64
C GLN A 28 -7.11 4.98 4.63
N GLU A 29 -5.95 4.60 5.19
CA GLU A 29 -4.75 5.44 5.18
C GLU A 29 -4.23 5.72 3.77
N ILE A 30 -4.24 4.70 2.89
CA ILE A 30 -3.85 4.84 1.48
C ILE A 30 -4.92 5.61 0.69
N GLY A 31 -6.18 5.56 1.13
CA GLY A 31 -7.32 6.16 0.45
C GLY A 31 -7.77 5.35 -0.77
N ILE A 32 -7.78 4.02 -0.66
CA ILE A 32 -8.32 3.07 -1.66
C ILE A 32 -9.26 2.07 -0.99
N SER A 33 -10.01 1.29 -1.78
CA SER A 33 -10.89 0.27 -1.19
C SER A 33 -10.08 -0.89 -0.59
N SER A 34 -10.55 -1.43 0.54
CA SER A 34 -9.96 -2.61 1.19
C SER A 34 -9.92 -3.82 0.26
N LYS A 35 -10.94 -4.00 -0.58
CA LYS A 35 -10.98 -5.04 -1.61
C LYS A 35 -9.85 -4.88 -2.62
N THR A 36 -9.63 -3.66 -3.12
CA THR A 36 -8.54 -3.38 -4.07
C THR A 36 -7.18 -3.61 -3.43
N LEU A 37 -6.96 -3.12 -2.21
CA LEU A 37 -5.71 -3.35 -1.49
C LEU A 37 -5.48 -4.85 -1.25
N GLY A 38 -6.51 -5.59 -0.85
CA GLY A 38 -6.43 -7.04 -0.67
C GLY A 38 -6.10 -7.78 -1.96
N GLN A 39 -6.65 -7.37 -3.11
CA GLN A 39 -6.30 -7.96 -4.41
C GLN A 39 -4.85 -7.67 -4.81
N ILE A 40 -4.36 -6.46 -4.56
CA ILE A 40 -2.96 -6.08 -4.80
C ILE A 40 -2.02 -6.88 -3.89
N GLU A 41 -2.30 -6.89 -2.58
CA GLU A 41 -1.56 -7.67 -1.58
C GLU A 41 -1.70 -9.18 -1.79
N ASN A 42 -2.54 -9.69 -2.68
CA ASN A 42 -2.56 -11.11 -3.04
C ASN A 42 -2.10 -11.35 -4.48
N GLU A 43 -1.41 -10.37 -5.09
CA GLU A 43 -0.86 -10.44 -6.45
C GLU A 43 -1.91 -10.71 -7.54
N LYS A 44 -3.20 -10.51 -7.23
CA LYS A 44 -4.31 -10.65 -8.18
C LYS A 44 -4.47 -9.43 -9.09
N ILE A 45 -3.98 -8.28 -8.64
CA ILE A 45 -3.92 -7.03 -9.42
C ILE A 45 -2.46 -6.60 -9.45
N LEU A 46 -1.85 -6.71 -10.63
CA LEU A 46 -0.47 -6.28 -10.87
C LEU A 46 -0.40 -4.95 -11.62
N SER A 47 -1.52 -4.41 -12.07
CA SER A 47 -1.54 -3.14 -12.80
C SER A 47 -2.70 -2.26 -12.34
N VAL A 48 -2.40 -0.98 -12.06
CA VAL A 48 -3.35 -0.03 -11.48
C VAL A 48 -3.36 1.30 -12.24
N ARG A 49 -4.36 2.14 -11.97
CA ARG A 49 -4.40 3.51 -12.49
C ARG A 49 -3.32 4.36 -11.80
N LYS A 50 -2.86 5.40 -12.50
CA LYS A 50 -1.85 6.37 -12.00
C LYS A 50 -2.18 6.92 -10.61
N THR A 51 -3.44 7.21 -10.35
CA THR A 51 -3.91 7.77 -9.07
C THR A 51 -3.76 6.78 -7.91
N VAL A 52 -4.04 5.50 -8.15
CA VAL A 52 -3.85 4.43 -7.17
C VAL A 52 -2.37 4.16 -6.95
N TYR A 53 -1.59 4.07 -8.04
CA TYR A 53 -0.14 3.90 -7.97
C TYR A 53 0.52 5.00 -7.12
N LYS A 54 0.17 6.27 -7.40
CA LYS A 54 0.67 7.41 -6.62
C LYS A 54 0.32 7.28 -5.13
N LYS A 55 -0.93 6.95 -4.79
CA LYS A 55 -1.35 6.75 -3.38
C LYS A 55 -0.56 5.63 -2.68
N LEU A 56 -0.30 4.52 -3.37
CA LEU A 56 0.50 3.42 -2.82
C LEU A 56 1.94 3.83 -2.58
N VAL A 57 2.58 4.48 -3.56
CA VAL A 57 3.95 4.99 -3.44
C VAL A 57 4.03 6.07 -2.36
N ASP A 58 3.10 7.03 -2.35
CA ASP A 58 3.04 8.07 -1.33
C ASP A 58 2.87 7.44 0.06
N TRP A 59 2.03 6.42 0.22
CA TRP A 59 1.89 5.73 1.50
C TRP A 59 3.16 4.97 1.90
N LEU A 60 3.90 4.36 0.95
CA LEU A 60 5.18 3.70 1.21
C LEU A 60 6.31 4.70 1.55
N VAL A 61 6.39 5.82 0.82
CA VAL A 61 7.48 6.80 0.87
C VAL A 61 7.26 7.89 1.94
N ASN A 62 6.01 8.20 2.30
CA ASN A 62 5.68 9.06 3.45
C ASN A 62 5.96 8.34 4.79
N GLU A 63 7.08 7.63 4.89
CA GLU A 63 7.72 7.22 6.13
C GLU A 63 8.40 8.39 6.87
N LYS A 64 8.37 9.61 6.32
CA LYS A 64 8.92 10.77 7.05
C LYS A 64 8.04 11.13 8.26
N ILE A 65 8.69 11.14 9.44
CA ILE A 65 8.32 11.81 10.71
C ILE A 65 7.39 11.04 11.66
N TYR A 66 7.78 9.85 12.12
CA TYR A 66 7.71 9.60 13.56
C TYR A 66 9.12 9.84 14.10
N LYS A 67 9.41 11.12 14.39
CA LYS A 67 10.60 11.51 15.13
C LYS A 67 10.60 10.78 16.46
N GLU A 68 11.81 10.40 16.87
CA GLU A 68 12.26 10.21 18.24
C GLU A 68 11.36 10.93 19.27
N ALA A 69 10.83 10.14 20.21
CA ALA A 69 10.48 10.58 21.55
C ALA A 69 10.83 9.43 22.51
#